data_AF-A0A531JPC7-F1
#
_entry.id   AF-A0A531JPC7-F1
#
_cell.length_a   1.000
_cell.length_b   1.000
_cell.length_c   1.000
_cell.angle_alpha   90.00
_cell.angle_beta   90.00
_cell.angle_gamma   90.00
#
_symmetry.space_group_name_H-M   'P 1'
#
loop_
_entity.id
_entity.type
_entity.pdbx_description
1 polymer ?
#
loop_
_entity_poly.entity_id
_entity_poly.type
_entity_poly.pdbx_seq_one_letter_code
_entity_poly.pdbx_strand_id
1 'polypeptide(L)'
;ALCEDRRVSFTGSGSAASRLAFDKVATKEAVAKAGILTPPTLSVESATHDLVTYGKLVAKPIADGSSYGLLFVKSLEELKEFGEAVHNEAYLFEPFIAGIEATCGVLEHNGKLIALLP
;
A
#
# COMPACT_ATOMS: atom_id res chain seq x y z
N ALA A 1 3.29 -11.32 -16.95
CA ALA A 1 4.35 -11.31 -17.96
C ALA A 1 4.48 -12.73 -18.50
N LEU A 2 5.17 -13.63 -17.82
CA LEU A 2 5.49 -14.96 -18.37
C LEU A 2 4.30 -15.76 -18.96
N CYS A 3 3.17 -15.86 -18.25
CA CYS A 3 1.99 -16.56 -18.75
C CYS A 3 1.35 -15.84 -19.95
N GLU A 4 1.26 -14.51 -19.91
CA GLU A 4 0.72 -13.68 -20.99
C GLU A 4 1.61 -13.79 -22.25
N ASP A 5 2.93 -13.67 -22.08
CA ASP A 5 3.92 -13.78 -23.16
C ASP A 5 3.87 -15.14 -23.85
N ARG A 6 3.56 -16.19 -23.09
CA ARG A 6 3.42 -17.57 -23.58
C ARG A 6 1.99 -17.95 -23.98
N ARG A 7 1.04 -17.01 -23.88
CA ARG A 7 -0.39 -17.27 -24.13
C ARG A 7 -0.95 -18.45 -23.33
N VAL A 8 -0.46 -18.64 -22.11
CA VAL A 8 -0.95 -19.65 -21.17
C VAL A 8 -2.04 -18.99 -20.33
N SER A 9 -3.24 -19.58 -20.30
CA SER A 9 -4.33 -19.12 -19.44
C SER A 9 -3.95 -19.22 -17.97
N PHE A 10 -4.28 -18.19 -17.19
CA PHE A 10 -4.01 -18.13 -15.75
C PHE A 10 -5.15 -17.39 -15.03
N THR A 11 -5.21 -17.55 -13.71
CA THR A 11 -6.20 -16.89 -12.85
C THR A 11 -5.70 -15.55 -12.32
N GLY A 12 -6.64 -14.66 -11.98
CA GLY A 12 -6.35 -13.35 -11.41
C GLY A 12 -6.08 -12.28 -12.46
N SER A 13 -5.61 -11.12 -11.99
CA SER A 13 -5.39 -9.94 -12.82
C SER A 13 -4.17 -10.10 -13.73
N GLY A 14 -4.24 -9.46 -14.91
CA GLY A 14 -3.10 -9.33 -15.81
C GLY A 14 -1.92 -8.60 -15.18
N SER A 15 -0.72 -8.79 -15.70
CA SER A 15 0.50 -8.36 -15.01
C SER A 15 0.67 -6.85 -14.89
N ALA A 16 0.07 -6.06 -15.79
CA ALA A 16 0.04 -4.60 -15.66
C ALA A 16 -0.78 -4.16 -14.45
N ALA A 17 -1.99 -4.72 -14.29
CA ALA A 17 -2.84 -4.45 -13.14
C ALA A 17 -2.20 -4.95 -11.85
N SER A 18 -1.60 -6.14 -11.86
CA SER A 18 -0.90 -6.69 -10.69
C SER A 18 0.30 -5.82 -10.29
N ARG A 19 1.12 -5.35 -11.24
CA ARG A 19 2.23 -4.42 -10.94
C ARG A 19 1.73 -3.10 -10.35
N LEU A 20 0.67 -2.52 -10.93
CA LEU A 20 0.08 -1.30 -10.42
C LEU A 20 -0.41 -1.46 -8.99
N ALA A 21 -1.16 -2.54 -8.71
CA ALA A 21 -1.71 -2.83 -7.38
C ALA A 21 -0.66 -3.20 -6.33
N PHE A 22 0.51 -3.67 -6.76
CA PHE A 22 1.58 -4.08 -5.86
C PHE A 22 2.41 -2.88 -5.36
N ASP A 23 2.55 -1.84 -6.19
CA ASP A 23 3.19 -0.58 -5.81
C ASP A 23 2.17 0.32 -5.09
N LYS A 24 2.38 0.54 -3.79
CA LYS A 24 1.45 1.33 -2.97
C LYS A 24 1.37 2.80 -3.40
N VAL A 25 2.47 3.39 -3.89
CA VAL A 25 2.46 4.79 -4.34
C VAL A 25 1.62 4.89 -5.62
N ALA A 26 1.92 4.06 -6.61
CA ALA A 26 1.20 4.04 -7.88
C ALA A 26 -0.28 3.67 -7.70
N THR A 27 -0.59 2.73 -6.80
CA THR A 27 -1.97 2.37 -6.44
C THR A 27 -2.71 3.57 -5.88
N LYS A 28 -2.14 4.27 -4.90
CA LYS A 28 -2.79 5.42 -4.25
C LYS A 28 -3.03 6.55 -5.25
N GLU A 29 -2.09 6.83 -6.14
CA GLU A 29 -2.29 7.80 -7.21
C GLU A 29 -3.42 7.41 -8.16
N ALA A 30 -3.50 6.13 -8.56
CA ALA A 30 -4.57 5.65 -9.44
C ALA A 30 -5.95 5.70 -8.76
N VAL A 31 -6.02 5.32 -7.49
CA VAL A 31 -7.24 5.33 -6.67
C VAL A 31 -7.71 6.76 -6.41
N ALA A 32 -6.79 7.67 -6.09
CA ALA A 32 -7.10 9.09 -5.89
C ALA A 32 -7.64 9.75 -7.18
N LYS A 33 -7.08 9.41 -8.36
CA LYS A 33 -7.62 9.87 -9.66
C LYS A 33 -9.06 9.40 -9.92
N ALA A 34 -9.47 8.29 -9.31
CA ALA A 34 -10.85 7.80 -9.36
C ALA A 34 -11.78 8.45 -8.32
N GLY A 35 -11.29 9.40 -7.52
CA GLY A 35 -12.08 10.11 -6.50
C GLY A 35 -12.27 9.32 -5.20
N ILE A 36 -11.52 8.24 -5.00
CA ILE A 36 -11.56 7.44 -3.77
C ILE A 36 -10.56 8.03 -2.76
N LEU A 37 -10.99 8.17 -1.52
CA LEU A 37 -10.15 8.68 -0.44
C LEU A 37 -9.05 7.67 -0.08
N THR A 38 -7.82 8.17 -0.01
CA THR A 38 -6.67 7.42 0.49
C THR A 38 -5.94 8.26 1.56
N PRO A 39 -5.32 7.64 2.57
CA PRO A 39 -4.43 8.36 3.48
C PRO A 39 -3.34 9.10 2.69
N PRO A 40 -2.89 10.29 3.10
CA PRO A 40 -1.80 10.97 2.41
C PRO A 40 -0.54 10.12 2.44
N THR A 41 0.22 10.14 1.35
CA THR A 41 1.56 9.56 1.30
C THR A 41 2.54 10.61 1.80
N LEU A 42 3.29 10.26 2.84
CA LEU A 42 4.25 11.14 3.51
C LEU A 42 5.67 10.67 3.19
N SER A 43 6.59 11.62 3.00
CA SER A 43 7.96 11.32 2.64
C SER A 43 8.83 11.12 3.88
N VAL A 44 9.99 10.50 3.71
CA VAL A 44 10.94 10.29 4.81
C VAL A 44 11.44 11.65 5.34
N GLU A 45 11.59 12.64 4.47
CA GLU A 45 12.06 13.98 4.81
C GLU A 45 11.05 14.75 5.66
N SER A 46 9.74 14.52 5.47
CA SER A 46 8.67 15.18 6.23
C SER A 46 8.26 14.41 7.49
N ALA A 47 8.70 13.15 7.64
CA ALA A 47 8.23 12.23 8.67
C ALA A 47 8.31 12.78 10.11
N THR A 48 9.33 13.56 10.45
CA THR A 48 9.46 14.22 11.76
C THR A 48 8.31 15.21 12.01
N HIS A 49 8.03 16.08 11.03
CA HIS A 49 6.94 17.06 11.13
C HIS A 49 5.56 16.38 11.11
N ASP A 50 5.43 15.38 10.24
CA ASP A 50 4.20 14.60 10.12
C ASP A 50 3.89 13.80 11.38
N LEU A 51 4.91 13.27 12.06
CA LEU A 51 4.71 12.57 13.32
C LEU A 51 4.16 13.51 14.40
N VAL A 52 4.63 14.75 14.46
CA VAL A 52 4.08 15.77 15.36
C VAL A 52 2.63 16.10 15.00
N THR A 53 2.32 16.16 13.69
CA THR A 53 1.00 16.53 13.18
C THR A 53 -0.05 15.43 13.41
N TYR A 54 0.30 14.18 13.12
CA TYR A 54 -0.63 13.04 13.17
C TYR A 54 -0.51 12.22 14.45
N GLY A 55 0.54 12.42 15.26
CA GLY A 55 0.83 11.69 16.49
C GLY A 55 1.28 10.24 16.31
N LYS A 56 0.88 9.59 15.22
CA LYS A 56 1.29 8.21 14.89
C LYS A 56 1.31 8.00 13.38
N LEU A 57 2.41 7.44 12.90
CA LEU A 57 2.61 7.07 11.51
C LEU A 57 2.70 5.56 11.33
N VAL A 58 2.45 5.11 10.10
CA VAL A 58 2.65 3.73 9.65
C VAL A 58 3.66 3.77 8.51
N ALA A 59 4.80 3.11 8.70
CA ALA A 59 5.79 2.90 7.66
C ALA A 59 5.49 1.57 6.96
N LYS A 60 5.46 1.60 5.62
CA LYS A 60 5.16 0.42 4.80
C LYS A 60 6.17 0.33 3.65
N PRO A 61 6.71 -0.87 3.33
CA PRO A 61 7.41 -1.07 2.08
C PRO A 61 6.54 -0.70 0.89
N ILE A 62 7.10 -0.05 -0.14
CA ILE A 62 6.33 0.36 -1.32
C ILE A 62 5.79 -0.86 -2.08
N ALA A 63 6.62 -1.89 -2.28
CA ALA A 63 6.35 -3.04 -3.13
C ALA A 63 6.50 -4.38 -2.38
N ASP A 64 5.85 -4.50 -1.21
CA ASP A 64 5.75 -5.78 -0.48
C ASP A 64 4.33 -5.99 0.10
N GLY A 65 4.00 -7.23 0.46
CA GLY A 65 2.71 -7.66 0.99
C GLY A 65 2.78 -8.32 2.37
N SER A 66 1.66 -8.94 2.79
CA SER A 66 1.58 -9.80 3.99
C SER A 66 1.95 -9.13 5.33
N SER A 67 1.85 -7.80 5.40
CA SER A 67 2.27 -6.99 6.57
C SER A 67 3.74 -7.17 6.98
N TYR A 68 4.55 -7.79 6.11
CA TYR A 68 5.99 -7.87 6.32
C TYR A 68 6.59 -6.46 6.17
N GLY A 69 7.49 -6.10 7.08
CA GLY A 69 8.08 -4.76 7.11
C GLY A 69 7.14 -3.62 7.54
N LEU A 70 5.88 -3.88 7.90
CA LEU A 70 5.00 -2.82 8.40
C LEU A 70 5.40 -2.42 9.82
N LEU A 71 5.67 -1.12 10.02
CA LEU A 71 6.11 -0.59 11.31
C LEU A 71 5.21 0.58 11.75
N PHE A 72 4.94 0.64 13.04
CA PHE A 72 4.25 1.79 13.65
C PHE A 72 5.28 2.70 14.27
N VAL A 73 5.19 3.99 13.98
CA VAL A 73 6.08 5.03 14.53
C VAL A 73 5.25 5.99 15.36
N LYS A 74 5.54 6.07 16.66
CA LYS A 74 4.81 6.86 17.66
C LYS A 74 5.68 7.91 18.34
N SER A 75 7.00 7.86 18.14
CA SER A 75 7.96 8.78 18.72
C SER A 75 9.09 9.10 17.75
N LEU A 76 9.80 10.21 18.01
CA LEU A 76 10.97 10.59 17.22
C LEU A 76 12.13 9.59 17.39
N GLU A 77 12.19 8.91 18.53
CA GLU A 77 13.16 7.85 18.78
C GLU A 77 12.88 6.64 17.88
N GLU A 78 11.62 6.18 17.83
CA GLU A 78 11.20 5.09 16.92
C GLU A 78 11.42 5.47 15.44
N LEU A 79 11.21 6.74 15.08
CA LEU A 79 11.47 7.22 13.72
C LEU A 79 12.97 7.16 13.36
N LYS A 80 13.84 7.49 14.33
CA LYS A 80 15.28 7.41 14.16
C LYS A 80 15.74 5.96 14.05
N GLU A 81 15.27 5.09 14.94
CA GLU A 81 15.53 3.64 14.89
C GLU A 81 15.09 3.04 13.55
N PHE A 82 13.93 3.47 13.04
CA PHE A 82 13.46 3.09 11.71
C PHE A 82 14.46 3.47 10.62
N GLY A 83 14.94 4.72 10.60
CA GLY A 83 15.92 5.19 9.61
C GLY A 83 17.24 4.43 9.66
N GLU A 84 17.64 3.95 10.84
CA GLU A 84 18.83 3.11 11.05
C GLU A 84 18.58 1.64 10.69
N ALA A 85 17.34 1.13 10.78
CA ALA A 85 17.04 -0.28 10.52
C ALA A 85 16.69 -0.58 9.05
N VAL A 86 16.20 0.42 8.31
CA VAL A 86 15.81 0.24 6.90
C VAL A 86 17.02 0.43 6.01
N HIS A 87 17.59 -0.70 5.60
CA HIS A 87 18.66 -0.75 4.62
C HIS A 87 18.18 -1.60 3.43
N ASN A 88 18.11 -0.99 2.24
CA ASN A 88 17.87 -1.62 0.93
C ASN A 88 16.41 -1.78 0.46
N GLU A 89 15.43 -1.21 1.15
CA GLU A 89 14.04 -1.24 0.69
C GLU A 89 13.40 0.16 0.72
N ALA A 90 12.58 0.47 -0.29
CA ALA A 90 11.90 1.75 -0.37
C ALA A 90 10.60 1.71 0.45
N TYR A 91 10.45 2.68 1.35
CA TYR A 91 9.29 2.81 2.24
C TYR A 91 8.50 4.07 1.94
N LEU A 92 7.23 4.05 2.31
CA LEU A 92 6.38 5.23 2.43
C LEU A 92 5.83 5.33 3.85
N PHE A 93 5.49 6.54 4.28
CA PHE A 93 4.77 6.79 5.51
C PHE A 93 3.30 7.16 5.24
N GLU A 94 2.42 6.80 6.17
CA GLU A 94 1.02 7.22 6.19
C GLU A 94 0.62 7.59 7.62
N PRO A 95 -0.34 8.51 7.81
CA PRO A 95 -0.98 8.68 9.10
C PRO A 95 -1.65 7.37 9.54
N PHE A 96 -1.58 7.06 10.83
CA PHE A 96 -2.34 5.95 11.38
C PHE A 96 -3.84 6.26 11.34
N ILE A 97 -4.61 5.43 10.65
CA ILE A 97 -6.07 5.52 10.60
C ILE A 97 -6.65 4.59 11.66
N ALA A 98 -7.33 5.16 12.64
CA ALA A 98 -8.08 4.39 13.64
C ALA A 98 -9.47 4.02 13.09
N GLY A 99 -9.91 2.79 13.35
CA GLY A 99 -11.23 2.33 12.94
C GLY A 99 -11.30 0.83 12.74
N ILE A 100 -12.35 0.40 12.06
CA ILE A 100 -12.57 -0.99 11.67
C ILE A 100 -12.01 -1.18 10.26
N GLU A 101 -11.17 -2.20 10.10
CA GLU A 101 -10.73 -2.65 8.79
C GLU A 101 -11.79 -3.57 8.19
N ALA A 102 -12.13 -3.35 6.91
CA ALA A 102 -13.06 -4.18 6.17
C ALA A 102 -12.46 -4.57 4.82
N THR A 103 -12.61 -5.85 4.46
CA THR A 103 -12.11 -6.42 3.21
C THR A 103 -13.29 -6.90 2.39
N CYS A 104 -13.32 -6.53 1.10
CA CYS A 104 -14.33 -7.00 0.16
C CYS A 104 -13.64 -7.80 -0.94
N GLY A 105 -13.96 -9.09 -1.05
CA GLY A 105 -13.53 -9.89 -2.19
C GLY A 105 -14.23 -9.40 -3.46
N VAL A 106 -13.51 -9.36 -4.58
CA VAL A 106 -14.08 -8.97 -5.88
C VAL A 106 -13.79 -10.08 -6.88
N LEU A 107 -14.82 -10.51 -7.61
CA LEU A 107 -14.73 -11.48 -8.68
C LEU A 107 -15.11 -10.83 -10.01
N GLU A 108 -14.28 -11.00 -11.03
CA GLU A 108 -14.69 -10.77 -12.41
C GLU A 108 -15.26 -12.07 -12.98
N HIS A 109 -16.51 -12.02 -13.47
CA HIS A 109 -17.17 -13.14 -14.13
C HIS A 109 -17.85 -12.65 -15.41
N ASN A 110 -17.44 -13.20 -16.56
CA ASN A 110 -17.92 -12.81 -17.89
C ASN A 110 -17.83 -11.29 -18.15
N GLY A 111 -16.70 -10.67 -17.77
CA GLY A 111 -16.47 -9.23 -17.92
C GLY A 111 -17.25 -8.34 -16.95
N LYS A 112 -17.97 -8.93 -15.98
CA LYS A 112 -18.70 -8.19 -14.95
C LYS A 112 -18.02 -8.35 -13.60
N LEU A 113 -17.82 -7.22 -12.90
CA LEU A 113 -17.33 -7.21 -11.52
C LEU A 113 -18.46 -7.49 -10.53
N ILE A 114 -18.19 -8.38 -9.57
CA ILE A 114 -19.10 -8.80 -8.51
C ILE A 114 -18.37 -8.64 -7.17
N ALA A 115 -18.92 -7.83 -6.28
CA ALA A 115 -18.50 -7.77 -4.89
C ALA A 115 -19.00 -9.02 -4.16
N LEU A 116 -18.09 -9.72 -3.49
CA LEU A 116 -18.40 -10.88 -2.67
C LEU A 116 -18.88 -10.43 -1.29
N LEU A 117 -19.74 -11.24 -0.70
CA LEU A 117 -20.21 -11.01 0.65
C LEU A 117 -19.04 -11.13 1.65
N PRO A 118 -19.02 -10.32 2.72
CA PRO A 118 -18.01 -10.40 3.77
C PRO A 118 -17.91 -11.77 4.43
#